data_AF-A0A6B2LHI1-F1
#
_entry.id   AF-A0A6B2LHI1-F1
#
_cell.length_a   1.000
_cell.length_b   1.000
_cell.length_c   1.000
_cell.angle_alpha   90.00
_cell.angle_beta   90.00
_cell.angle_gamma   90.00
#
_symmetry.space_group_name_H-M   'P 1'
#
loop_
_entity.id
_entity.type
_entity.pdbx_description
1 polymer ?
#
loop_
_entity_poly.entity_id
_entity_poly.type
_entity_poly.pdbx_seq_one_letter_code
_entity_poly.pdbx_strand_id
1 'polypeptide(L)'
;MKIALVFLLGLVWGSVAQNITAQITFYGARDNCPPGGDIAHPIIHNLAGGTGTYEDPITYAGDTDATPAGTIIYYPTLKKYFIMEDDCEECINDWKNNQQWHFDLWMGPDTLSPSSLVACENALTVDSDGVWLKAPAGLPVDPTPLYSNGNCIIYAPPCTDTGNTCGNSCEIPDSASCAALAQEFMLSLARFEQLNPDLDCTQVVPAGTSVCQGGTCGD
;
A
#
# COMPACT_ATOMS: atom_id res chain seq x y z
N MET A 1 -26.03 17.54 55.77
CA MET A 1 -26.09 17.01 54.39
C MET A 1 -24.65 16.85 53.91
N LYS A 2 -24.10 15.63 53.92
CA LYS A 2 -22.71 15.38 53.50
C LYS A 2 -22.73 15.07 52.00
N ILE A 3 -22.19 15.98 51.18
CA ILE A 3 -21.99 15.75 49.76
C ILE A 3 -20.73 14.86 49.64
N ALA A 4 -20.94 13.61 49.26
CA ALA A 4 -19.84 12.74 48.85
C ALA A 4 -19.51 13.05 47.38
N LEU A 5 -18.35 13.65 47.13
CA LEU A 5 -17.77 13.69 45.79
C LEU A 5 -17.32 12.28 45.43
N VAL A 6 -18.01 11.65 44.47
CA VAL A 6 -17.55 10.42 43.83
C VAL A 6 -16.65 10.83 42.66
N PHE A 7 -15.33 10.70 42.83
CA PHE A 7 -14.40 10.75 41.72
C PHE A 7 -14.50 9.44 40.95
N LEU A 8 -15.20 9.46 39.80
CA LEU A 8 -15.10 8.42 38.79
C LEU A 8 -13.73 8.57 38.10
N LEU A 9 -12.73 7.86 38.59
CA LEU A 9 -11.49 7.63 37.87
C LEU A 9 -11.81 6.74 36.66
N GLY A 10 -12.01 7.37 35.50
CA GLY A 10 -12.06 6.66 34.23
C GLY A 10 -10.70 6.00 33.98
N LEU A 11 -10.65 4.67 34.02
CA LEU A 11 -9.52 3.91 33.52
C LEU A 11 -9.43 4.14 32.01
N VAL A 12 -8.45 4.93 31.57
CA VAL A 12 -8.07 4.99 30.16
C VAL A 12 -7.27 3.71 29.90
N TRP A 13 -7.90 2.70 29.33
CA TRP A 13 -7.21 1.49 28.89
C TRP A 13 -6.39 1.86 27.65
N GLY A 14 -5.18 2.36 27.87
CA GLY A 14 -4.17 2.41 26.82
C GLY A 14 -4.00 0.99 26.28
N SER A 15 -4.28 0.78 25.01
CA SER A 15 -4.07 -0.52 24.37
C SER A 15 -2.58 -0.85 24.44
N VAL A 16 -2.22 -1.99 25.04
CA VAL A 16 -0.83 -2.46 25.09
C VAL A 16 -0.41 -2.88 23.68
N ALA A 17 0.84 -2.58 23.30
CA ALA A 17 1.42 -3.06 22.06
C ALA A 17 1.39 -4.59 21.98
N GLN A 18 1.07 -5.14 20.81
CA GLN A 18 0.94 -6.59 20.61
C GLN A 18 1.87 -7.02 19.48
N ASN A 19 2.59 -8.12 19.66
CA ASN A 19 3.33 -8.73 18.58
C ASN A 19 2.43 -9.72 17.85
N ILE A 20 2.27 -9.56 16.54
CA ILE A 20 1.41 -10.39 15.69
C ILE A 20 2.23 -10.99 14.55
N THR A 21 1.74 -12.12 14.02
CA THR A 21 2.13 -12.63 12.71
C THR A 21 1.26 -11.97 11.65
N ALA A 22 1.85 -11.49 10.56
CA ALA A 22 1.15 -10.82 9.47
C ALA A 22 1.82 -11.10 8.13
N GLN A 23 1.03 -11.17 7.07
CA GLN A 23 1.53 -11.06 5.71
C GLN A 23 1.92 -9.60 5.44
N ILE A 24 3.14 -9.39 5.00
CA ILE A 24 3.65 -8.08 4.61
C ILE A 24 3.84 -8.06 3.11
N THR A 25 3.17 -7.13 2.46
CA THR A 25 3.31 -6.77 1.05
C THR A 25 3.72 -5.31 0.96
N PHE A 26 3.98 -4.85 -0.26
CA PHE A 26 4.41 -3.50 -0.53
C PHE A 26 3.78 -3.00 -1.83
N TYR A 27 3.51 -1.70 -1.86
CA TYR A 27 2.88 -1.04 -3.00
C TYR A 27 3.50 0.34 -3.25
N GLY A 28 3.38 0.78 -4.50
CA GLY A 28 3.71 2.12 -4.94
C GLY A 28 2.52 2.83 -5.56
N ALA A 29 2.75 4.06 -5.99
CA ALA A 29 1.68 4.86 -6.59
C ALA A 29 1.05 4.21 -7.83
N ARG A 30 1.81 3.38 -8.56
CA ARG A 30 1.33 2.71 -9.77
C ARG A 30 0.41 1.53 -9.46
N ASP A 31 0.38 1.10 -8.20
CA ASP A 31 -0.53 0.06 -7.77
C ASP A 31 -1.95 0.59 -7.53
N ASN A 32 -2.06 1.89 -7.28
CA ASN A 32 -3.32 2.58 -7.12
C ASN A 32 -4.06 2.73 -8.45
N CYS A 33 -5.39 2.81 -8.36
CA CYS A 33 -6.29 3.02 -9.49
C CYS A 33 -7.19 4.25 -9.20
N PRO A 34 -6.93 5.41 -9.83
CA PRO A 34 -5.82 5.71 -10.75
C PRO A 34 -4.46 5.77 -10.03
N PRO A 35 -3.34 5.69 -10.79
CA PRO A 35 -2.01 5.82 -10.20
C PRO A 35 -1.82 7.15 -9.46
N GLY A 36 -1.29 7.08 -8.24
CA GLY A 36 -1.09 8.25 -7.40
C GLY A 36 -0.84 7.89 -5.94
N GLY A 37 -0.67 8.91 -5.11
CA GLY A 37 -0.51 8.74 -3.66
C GLY A 37 -1.79 9.01 -2.88
N ASP A 38 -2.96 9.04 -3.51
CA ASP A 38 -4.21 9.26 -2.77
C ASP A 38 -4.45 8.15 -1.74
N ILE A 39 -5.07 8.50 -0.62
CA ILE A 39 -5.28 7.61 0.53
C ILE A 39 -6.73 7.69 1.01
N ALA A 40 -7.30 6.57 1.42
CA ALA A 40 -8.71 6.49 1.83
C ALA A 40 -9.02 7.20 3.18
N HIS A 41 -8.07 7.22 4.11
CA HIS A 41 -8.25 7.64 5.51
C HIS A 41 -7.14 8.59 5.97
N PRO A 42 -7.09 9.85 5.49
CA PRO A 42 -6.05 10.80 5.89
C PRO A 42 -6.12 11.12 7.40
N ILE A 43 -5.03 10.84 8.13
CA ILE A 43 -4.88 11.13 9.57
C ILE A 43 -3.74 12.10 9.82
N ILE A 44 -2.54 11.76 9.35
CA ILE A 44 -1.32 12.59 9.43
C ILE A 44 -0.95 13.11 8.04
N HIS A 45 -1.08 12.28 7.01
CA HIS A 45 -0.75 12.65 5.63
C HIS A 45 -2.00 13.00 4.83
N ASN A 46 -1.82 13.78 3.76
CA ASN A 46 -2.84 13.99 2.73
C ASN A 46 -2.67 13.04 1.53
N LEU A 47 -1.49 12.43 1.42
CA LEU A 47 -1.09 11.47 0.39
C LEU A 47 -0.18 10.43 1.05
N ALA A 48 -0.14 9.20 0.53
CA ALA A 48 0.74 8.14 1.00
C ALA A 48 2.19 8.61 1.04
N GLY A 49 2.85 8.43 2.17
CA GLY A 49 4.15 9.03 2.42
C GLY A 49 4.76 8.62 3.74
N GLY A 50 5.62 9.48 4.29
CA GLY A 50 6.30 9.30 5.57
C GLY A 50 7.76 8.86 5.47
N THR A 51 8.52 9.09 6.53
CA THR A 51 9.95 8.71 6.65
C THR A 51 10.17 7.44 7.47
N GLY A 52 9.14 6.98 8.18
CA GLY A 52 9.17 5.75 8.98
C GLY A 52 9.55 5.98 10.44
N THR A 53 9.52 7.23 10.89
CA THR A 53 9.66 7.60 12.31
C THR A 53 8.30 7.51 13.01
N TYR A 54 8.25 7.61 14.34
CA TYR A 54 6.96 7.57 15.04
C TYR A 54 6.09 8.80 14.76
N GLU A 55 6.74 9.96 14.61
CA GLU A 55 6.08 11.24 14.34
C GLU A 55 5.71 11.42 12.85
N ASP A 56 6.37 10.68 11.97
CA ASP A 56 6.16 10.67 10.52
C ASP A 56 6.25 9.21 10.01
N PRO A 57 5.28 8.36 10.41
CA PRO A 57 5.24 6.94 10.05
C PRO A 57 4.92 6.78 8.56
N ILE A 58 5.34 5.68 7.95
CA ILE A 58 5.01 5.43 6.54
C ILE A 58 3.54 4.99 6.41
N THR A 59 2.81 5.49 5.43
CA THR A 59 1.44 5.01 5.17
C THR A 59 1.44 3.50 4.89
N TYR A 60 0.47 2.77 5.44
CA TYR A 60 0.15 1.42 4.98
C TYR A 60 -1.33 1.33 4.61
N ALA A 61 -1.61 0.46 3.64
CA ALA A 61 -2.94 0.05 3.26
C ALA A 61 -3.33 -1.26 3.97
N GLY A 62 -4.59 -1.38 4.36
CA GLY A 62 -5.08 -2.56 5.08
C GLY A 62 -6.59 -2.60 5.18
N ASP A 63 -7.09 -3.33 6.18
CA ASP A 63 -8.51 -3.34 6.55
C ASP A 63 -8.75 -2.51 7.82
N THR A 64 -9.70 -1.59 7.77
CA THR A 64 -10.11 -0.79 8.94
C THR A 64 -10.82 -1.62 10.03
N ASP A 65 -11.42 -2.75 9.68
CA ASP A 65 -11.98 -3.71 10.66
C ASP A 65 -10.87 -4.49 11.39
N ALA A 66 -9.70 -4.67 10.76
CA ALA A 66 -8.52 -5.26 11.39
C ALA A 66 -7.78 -4.22 12.24
N THR A 67 -7.41 -3.10 11.63
CA THR A 67 -6.74 -1.97 12.26
C THR A 67 -7.47 -0.67 11.95
N PRO A 68 -8.13 -0.02 12.92
CA PRO A 68 -8.77 1.27 12.68
C PRO A 68 -7.79 2.29 12.10
N ALA A 69 -8.29 3.19 11.24
CA ALA A 69 -7.52 4.30 10.68
C ALA A 69 -6.74 5.06 11.79
N GLY A 70 -5.48 5.39 11.51
CA GLY A 70 -4.54 6.00 12.45
C GLY A 70 -3.83 5.02 13.38
N THR A 71 -4.07 3.71 13.26
CA THR A 71 -3.30 2.70 14.00
C THR A 71 -1.85 2.72 13.53
N ILE A 72 -0.93 2.92 14.48
CA ILE A 72 0.51 2.83 14.23
C ILE A 72 0.98 1.40 14.49
N ILE A 73 1.63 0.81 13.49
CA ILE A 73 2.40 -0.42 13.62
C ILE A 73 3.90 -0.10 13.57
N TYR A 74 4.72 -1.00 14.10
CA TYR A 74 6.16 -0.95 13.92
C TYR A 74 6.63 -2.30 13.41
N TYR A 75 7.42 -2.29 12.34
CA TYR A 75 7.98 -3.49 11.76
C TYR A 75 9.48 -3.62 12.13
N PRO A 76 9.85 -4.48 13.10
CA PRO A 76 11.22 -4.55 13.61
C PRO A 76 12.28 -4.92 12.57
N THR A 77 11.91 -5.70 11.54
CA THR A 77 12.81 -6.10 10.45
C THR A 77 13.34 -4.88 9.69
N LEU A 78 12.47 -3.91 9.39
CA LEU A 78 12.82 -2.68 8.68
C LEU A 78 13.19 -1.52 9.62
N LYS A 79 12.90 -1.66 10.93
CA LYS A 79 13.02 -0.61 11.93
C LYS A 79 12.29 0.66 11.52
N LYS A 80 11.03 0.51 11.16
CA LYS A 80 10.17 1.59 10.68
C LYS A 80 8.79 1.49 11.30
N TYR A 81 8.21 2.65 11.53
CA TYR A 81 6.81 2.81 11.88
C TYR A 81 5.97 2.99 10.63
N PHE A 82 4.76 2.46 10.68
CA PHE A 82 3.75 2.63 9.65
C PHE A 82 2.41 3.02 10.27
N ILE A 83 1.55 3.72 9.53
CA ILE A 83 0.23 4.18 9.98
C ILE A 83 -0.87 3.76 9.00
N MET A 84 -2.00 3.29 9.53
CA MET A 84 -3.15 2.96 8.71
C MET A 84 -3.77 4.24 8.18
N GLU A 85 -3.65 4.48 6.88
CA GLU A 85 -4.33 5.59 6.23
C GLU A 85 -4.97 5.22 4.89
N ASP A 86 -4.88 3.96 4.45
CA ASP A 86 -5.34 3.57 3.12
C ASP A 86 -6.00 2.19 3.10
N ASP A 87 -6.84 1.92 2.10
CA ASP A 87 -7.54 0.64 1.97
C ASP A 87 -6.81 -0.28 0.98
N CYS A 88 -6.79 -1.57 1.29
CA CYS A 88 -6.24 -2.61 0.41
C CYS A 88 -7.27 -3.73 0.25
N GLU A 89 -7.72 -3.98 -1.00
CA GLU A 89 -8.80 -4.94 -1.29
C GLU A 89 -8.44 -6.37 -0.84
N GLU A 90 -7.23 -6.84 -1.15
CA GLU A 90 -6.77 -8.17 -0.75
C GLU A 90 -6.69 -8.29 0.78
N CYS A 91 -6.21 -7.24 1.45
CA CYS A 91 -6.11 -7.18 2.90
C CYS A 91 -7.50 -7.26 3.58
N ILE A 92 -8.50 -6.58 3.01
CA ILE A 92 -9.90 -6.65 3.45
C ILE A 92 -10.46 -8.06 3.25
N ASN A 93 -10.18 -8.70 2.11
CA ASN A 93 -10.64 -10.06 1.85
C ASN A 93 -9.99 -11.07 2.80
N ASP A 94 -8.69 -10.97 3.05
CA ASP A 94 -7.94 -11.84 3.96
C ASP A 94 -8.44 -11.72 5.40
N TRP A 95 -8.72 -10.50 5.85
CA TRP A 95 -9.32 -10.27 7.16
C TRP A 95 -10.73 -10.85 7.24
N LYS A 96 -11.60 -10.52 6.29
CA LYS A 96 -12.99 -10.99 6.25
C LYS A 96 -13.11 -12.51 6.23
N ASN A 97 -12.24 -13.18 5.47
CA ASN A 97 -12.31 -14.62 5.29
C ASN A 97 -11.65 -15.40 6.43
N ASN A 98 -10.48 -14.93 6.89
CA ASN A 98 -9.59 -15.71 7.74
C ASN A 98 -9.11 -14.98 9.01
N GLN A 99 -9.46 -13.70 9.18
CA GLN A 99 -8.88 -12.82 10.21
C GLN A 99 -7.35 -12.80 10.12
N GLN A 100 -6.83 -12.87 8.89
CA GLN A 100 -5.40 -12.81 8.62
C GLN A 100 -4.96 -11.34 8.63
N TRP A 101 -3.96 -11.03 9.44
CA TRP A 101 -3.30 -9.74 9.37
C TRP A 101 -2.52 -9.64 8.06
N HIS A 102 -2.87 -8.68 7.24
CA HIS A 102 -2.20 -8.36 5.99
C HIS A 102 -2.02 -6.84 5.94
N PHE A 103 -0.77 -6.40 5.81
CA PHE A 103 -0.42 -4.98 5.69
C PHE A 103 0.36 -4.76 4.41
N ASP A 104 -0.12 -3.83 3.60
CA ASP A 104 0.52 -3.43 2.36
C ASP A 104 1.24 -2.09 2.57
N LEU A 105 2.57 -2.09 2.50
CA LEU A 105 3.41 -1.01 3.00
C LEU A 105 3.88 -0.09 1.86
N TRP A 106 3.61 1.21 1.97
CA TRP A 106 3.96 2.18 0.92
C TRP A 106 5.47 2.26 0.67
N MET A 107 5.87 2.17 -0.59
CA MET A 107 7.27 2.24 -1.02
C MET A 107 7.63 3.50 -1.81
N GLY A 108 6.67 4.13 -2.48
CA GLY A 108 6.89 5.46 -3.01
C GLY A 108 6.08 5.87 -4.24
N PRO A 109 6.32 7.09 -4.71
CA PRO A 109 5.52 7.74 -5.74
C PRO A 109 5.72 7.18 -7.16
N ASP A 110 4.85 7.60 -8.07
CA ASP A 110 4.78 7.25 -9.49
C ASP A 110 6.01 7.65 -10.31
N THR A 111 6.75 8.64 -9.80
CA THR A 111 8.05 9.11 -10.31
C THR A 111 9.17 8.09 -10.16
N LEU A 112 8.96 7.01 -9.40
CA LEU A 112 9.90 5.90 -9.28
C LEU A 112 9.79 4.93 -10.47
N SER A 113 10.88 4.24 -10.78
CA SER A 113 10.94 3.34 -11.94
C SER A 113 10.13 2.06 -11.68
N PRO A 114 9.09 1.74 -12.49
CA PRO A 114 8.09 0.72 -12.20
C PRO A 114 8.67 -0.67 -11.96
N SER A 115 9.39 -1.23 -12.94
CA SER A 115 9.90 -2.61 -12.85
C SER A 115 10.90 -2.85 -11.74
N SER A 116 11.69 -1.84 -11.40
CA SER A 116 12.61 -1.90 -10.26
C SER A 116 11.91 -1.69 -8.91
N LEU A 117 10.80 -0.94 -8.87
CA LEU A 117 10.00 -0.77 -7.67
C LEU A 117 9.26 -2.08 -7.35
N VAL A 118 8.57 -2.65 -8.35
CA VAL A 118 7.89 -3.94 -8.22
C VAL A 118 8.87 -5.07 -7.91
N ALA A 119 10.08 -5.04 -8.45
CA ALA A 119 11.14 -5.95 -8.03
C ALA A 119 11.47 -5.84 -6.53
N CYS A 120 11.48 -4.62 -5.99
CA CYS A 120 11.74 -4.38 -4.57
C CYS A 120 10.57 -4.83 -3.69
N GLU A 121 9.33 -4.54 -4.11
CA GLU A 121 8.11 -4.99 -3.44
C GLU A 121 8.13 -6.53 -3.32
N ASN A 122 8.31 -7.22 -4.45
CA ASN A 122 8.42 -8.67 -4.50
C ASN A 122 9.55 -9.23 -3.62
N ALA A 123 10.70 -8.55 -3.57
CA ALA A 123 11.85 -9.00 -2.77
C ALA A 123 11.64 -8.82 -1.26
N LEU A 124 10.79 -7.87 -0.85
CA LEU A 124 10.50 -7.59 0.56
C LEU A 124 9.24 -8.31 1.07
N THR A 125 8.31 -8.70 0.19
CA THR A 125 7.09 -9.43 0.54
C THR A 125 7.38 -10.72 1.30
N VAL A 126 6.73 -10.90 2.45
CA VAL A 126 7.02 -12.01 3.37
C VAL A 126 5.88 -12.26 4.37
N ASP A 127 5.67 -13.50 4.78
CA ASP A 127 4.93 -13.84 5.99
C ASP A 127 5.82 -13.56 7.21
N SER A 128 5.51 -12.51 7.96
CA SER A 128 6.31 -12.07 9.10
C SER A 128 5.78 -12.59 10.43
N ASP A 129 6.65 -13.20 11.24
CA ASP A 129 6.35 -13.63 12.61
C ASP A 129 6.43 -12.50 13.66
N GLY A 130 6.55 -11.23 13.24
CA GLY A 130 6.72 -10.15 14.20
C GLY A 130 6.46 -8.76 13.65
N VAL A 131 5.25 -8.28 13.85
CA VAL A 131 4.84 -6.89 13.69
C VAL A 131 4.25 -6.38 14.99
N TRP A 132 4.66 -5.20 15.43
CA TRP A 132 4.15 -4.61 16.67
C TRP A 132 2.95 -3.74 16.36
N LEU A 133 1.76 -4.26 16.64
CA LEU A 133 0.51 -3.54 16.55
C LEU A 133 0.37 -2.55 17.71
N LYS A 134 -0.12 -1.33 17.44
CA LYS A 134 -0.22 -0.22 18.41
C LYS A 134 1.12 0.06 19.07
N ALA A 135 2.17 0.17 18.24
CA ALA A 135 3.53 0.32 18.69
C ALA A 135 3.73 1.62 19.51
N PRO A 136 4.52 1.60 20.59
CA PRO A 136 4.88 2.81 21.32
C PRO A 136 5.94 3.61 20.56
N ALA A 137 6.06 4.89 20.89
CA ALA A 137 7.18 5.73 20.46
C ALA A 137 8.52 5.23 21.04
N GLY A 138 9.63 5.68 20.42
CA GLY A 138 10.99 5.49 20.95
C GLY A 138 11.66 4.16 20.59
N LEU A 139 11.10 3.38 19.66
CA LEU A 139 11.77 2.21 19.09
C LEU A 139 12.88 2.67 18.13
N PRO A 140 13.92 1.84 17.90
CA PRO A 140 14.98 2.17 16.96
C PRO A 140 14.43 2.43 15.55
N VAL A 141 14.95 3.44 14.86
CA VAL A 141 14.54 3.75 13.48
C VAL A 141 15.74 3.64 12.54
N ASP A 142 15.55 2.99 11.39
CA ASP A 142 16.47 3.08 10.25
C ASP A 142 15.94 4.12 9.26
N PRO A 143 16.62 5.26 9.04
CA PRO A 143 16.14 6.31 8.15
C PRO A 143 16.35 5.99 6.65
N THR A 144 16.99 4.86 6.31
CA THR A 144 17.22 4.47 4.92
C THR A 144 15.88 4.29 4.20
N PRO A 145 15.61 4.96 3.06
CA PRO A 145 14.38 4.74 2.30
C PRO A 145 14.26 3.28 1.86
N LEU A 146 13.02 2.76 1.80
CA LEU A 146 12.77 1.41 1.28
C LEU A 146 13.16 1.28 -0.20
N TYR A 147 12.96 2.38 -0.94
CA TYR A 147 13.37 2.51 -2.32
C TYR A 147 13.80 3.94 -2.62
N SER A 148 14.89 4.12 -3.37
CA SER A 148 15.36 5.44 -3.81
C SER A 148 16.22 5.35 -5.05
N ASN A 149 16.00 6.26 -6.01
CA ASN A 149 16.82 6.40 -7.22
C ASN A 149 17.05 5.09 -7.99
N GLY A 150 16.01 4.28 -8.18
CA GLY A 150 16.15 3.00 -8.91
C GLY A 150 16.58 1.81 -8.04
N ASN A 151 16.86 2.03 -6.75
CA ASN A 151 17.48 1.03 -5.88
C ASN A 151 16.59 0.68 -4.69
N CYS A 152 16.45 -0.62 -4.45
CA CYS A 152 15.81 -1.21 -3.29
C CYS A 152 16.75 -1.16 -2.06
N ILE A 153 16.18 -1.13 -0.85
CA ILE A 153 16.94 -1.22 0.41
C ILE A 153 17.69 -2.55 0.56
N ILE A 154 17.21 -3.59 -0.12
CA ILE A 154 17.88 -4.88 -0.26
C ILE A 154 18.21 -5.16 -1.73
N TYR A 155 18.95 -6.23 -2.00
CA TYR A 155 19.07 -6.71 -3.38
C TYR A 155 17.72 -7.23 -3.88
N ALA A 156 17.20 -6.60 -4.92
CA ALA A 156 16.02 -7.04 -5.65
C ALA A 156 16.44 -7.61 -7.03
N PRO A 157 16.17 -8.89 -7.32
CA PRO A 157 16.34 -9.41 -8.67
C PRO A 157 15.52 -8.61 -9.67
N PRO A 158 16.02 -8.32 -10.88
CA PRO A 158 15.23 -7.63 -11.89
C PRO A 158 13.90 -8.34 -12.15
N CYS A 159 12.80 -7.59 -12.12
CA CYS A 159 11.49 -8.03 -12.57
C CYS A 159 11.37 -7.71 -14.06
N THR A 160 10.96 -8.70 -14.86
CA THR A 160 10.72 -8.51 -16.29
C THR A 160 9.36 -9.03 -16.68
N ASP A 161 8.55 -8.19 -17.34
CA ASP A 161 7.29 -8.64 -17.87
C ASP A 161 7.46 -9.44 -19.16
N THR A 162 6.81 -10.62 -19.19
CA THR A 162 6.72 -11.44 -20.39
C THR A 162 5.26 -11.79 -20.67
N GLY A 163 4.83 -11.58 -21.92
CA GLY A 163 3.47 -11.86 -22.34
C GLY A 163 2.46 -10.79 -21.91
N ASN A 164 1.22 -11.21 -21.69
CA ASN A 164 0.06 -10.37 -21.42
C ASN A 164 -0.58 -10.64 -20.05
N THR A 165 0.15 -11.26 -19.12
CA THR A 165 -0.35 -11.48 -17.77
C THR A 165 -0.54 -10.13 -17.09
N CYS A 166 -1.77 -9.88 -16.63
CA CYS A 166 -2.03 -8.69 -15.85
C CYS A 166 -1.49 -8.85 -14.43
N GLY A 167 -0.65 -7.91 -14.01
CA GLY A 167 -0.18 -7.85 -12.62
C GLY A 167 -1.11 -7.01 -11.76
N ASN A 168 -1.62 -5.92 -12.33
CA ASN A 168 -2.54 -5.03 -11.63
C ASN A 168 -3.63 -4.47 -12.56
N SER A 169 -4.87 -4.50 -12.09
CA SER A 169 -6.05 -4.05 -12.81
C SER A 169 -6.65 -2.81 -12.18
N CYS A 170 -7.22 -1.94 -13.00
CA CYS A 170 -7.88 -0.72 -12.59
C CYS A 170 -9.27 -0.62 -13.22
N GLU A 171 -10.32 -0.41 -12.41
CA GLU A 171 -11.63 -0.01 -12.91
C GLU A 171 -11.61 1.49 -13.21
N ILE A 172 -11.67 1.86 -14.50
CA ILE A 172 -11.51 3.26 -14.88
C ILE A 172 -12.75 4.08 -14.51
N PRO A 173 -12.61 5.24 -13.84
CA PRO A 173 -13.76 6.02 -13.39
C PRO A 173 -14.44 6.78 -14.54
N ASP A 174 -13.68 7.10 -15.58
CA ASP A 174 -14.13 7.90 -16.72
C ASP A 174 -13.85 7.19 -18.05
N SER A 175 -14.70 7.46 -19.04
CA SER A 175 -14.51 6.91 -20.38
C SER A 175 -13.29 7.55 -21.06
N ALA A 176 -12.40 6.76 -21.64
CA ALA A 176 -11.15 7.25 -22.23
C ALA A 176 -10.73 6.42 -23.47
N SER A 177 -9.84 6.96 -24.30
CA SER A 177 -9.21 6.17 -25.36
C SER A 177 -8.09 5.30 -24.78
N CYS A 178 -7.74 4.19 -25.45
CA CYS A 178 -6.58 3.39 -25.03
C CYS A 178 -5.29 4.22 -24.97
N ALA A 179 -5.12 5.22 -25.84
CA ALA A 179 -3.93 6.08 -25.80
C ALA A 179 -3.89 6.97 -24.55
N ALA A 180 -5.04 7.47 -24.10
CA ALA A 180 -5.12 8.25 -22.87
C ALA A 180 -4.90 7.36 -21.64
N LEU A 181 -5.49 6.16 -21.61
CA LEU A 181 -5.27 5.18 -20.55
C LEU A 181 -3.81 4.70 -20.49
N ALA A 182 -3.21 4.39 -21.65
CA ALA A 182 -1.80 4.04 -21.71
C ALA A 182 -0.92 5.15 -21.14
N GLN A 183 -1.24 6.42 -21.44
CA GLN A 183 -0.51 7.56 -20.86
C GLN A 183 -0.71 7.67 -19.34
N GLU A 184 -1.94 7.50 -18.86
CA GLU A 184 -2.30 7.51 -17.42
C GLU A 184 -1.48 6.45 -16.66
N PHE A 185 -1.42 5.24 -17.20
CA PHE A 185 -0.67 4.12 -16.61
C PHE A 185 0.81 4.13 -16.98
N MET A 186 1.28 5.17 -17.67
CA MET A 186 2.66 5.37 -18.11
C MET A 186 3.21 4.17 -18.91
N LEU A 187 2.34 3.53 -19.69
CA LEU A 187 2.64 2.48 -20.64
C LEU A 187 2.75 3.06 -22.05
N SER A 188 3.47 2.34 -22.93
CA SER A 188 3.28 2.58 -24.36
C SER A 188 1.89 2.07 -24.79
N LEU A 189 1.30 2.68 -25.83
CA LEU A 189 0.02 2.19 -26.37
C LEU A 189 0.09 0.71 -26.74
N ALA A 190 1.18 0.29 -27.40
CA ALA A 190 1.39 -1.11 -27.78
C ALA A 190 1.43 -2.06 -26.58
N ARG A 191 1.99 -1.60 -25.46
CA ARG A 191 2.05 -2.37 -24.22
C ARG A 191 0.69 -2.46 -23.53
N PHE A 192 -0.03 -1.34 -23.47
CA PHE A 192 -1.40 -1.32 -22.96
C PHE A 192 -2.32 -2.25 -23.78
N GLU A 193 -2.25 -2.19 -25.12
CA GLU A 193 -2.96 -3.11 -26.02
C GLU A 193 -2.57 -4.57 -25.81
N GLN A 194 -1.26 -4.84 -25.61
CA GLN A 194 -0.78 -6.19 -25.33
C GLN A 194 -1.37 -6.76 -24.03
N LEU A 195 -1.42 -5.95 -22.97
CA LEU A 195 -1.99 -6.32 -21.67
C LEU A 195 -3.52 -6.42 -21.69
N ASN A 196 -4.17 -5.75 -22.65
CA ASN A 196 -5.62 -5.69 -22.78
C ASN A 196 -6.08 -6.22 -24.16
N PRO A 197 -5.84 -7.50 -24.47
CA PRO A 197 -6.05 -8.05 -25.82
C PRO A 197 -7.52 -8.06 -26.27
N ASP A 198 -8.45 -7.95 -25.31
CA ASP A 198 -9.89 -7.97 -25.55
C ASP A 198 -10.49 -6.56 -25.77
N LEU A 199 -9.70 -5.49 -25.60
CA LEU A 199 -10.14 -4.11 -25.85
C LEU A 199 -10.04 -3.76 -27.35
N ASP A 200 -11.10 -3.18 -27.90
CA ASP A 200 -11.06 -2.51 -29.21
C ASP A 200 -10.56 -1.08 -29.06
N CYS A 201 -9.26 -0.87 -29.21
CA CYS A 201 -8.63 0.45 -29.10
C CYS A 201 -8.96 1.43 -30.24
N THR A 202 -9.81 1.04 -31.19
CA THR A 202 -10.43 1.99 -32.13
C THR A 202 -11.65 2.71 -31.52
N GLN A 203 -12.18 2.20 -30.41
CA GLN A 203 -13.31 2.76 -29.68
C GLN A 203 -12.86 3.45 -28.39
N VAL A 204 -13.79 4.20 -27.79
CA VAL A 204 -13.65 4.68 -26.41
C VAL A 204 -13.92 3.52 -25.45
N VAL A 205 -13.04 3.34 -24.48
CA VAL A 205 -13.24 2.41 -23.35
C VAL A 205 -14.22 3.07 -22.37
N PRO A 206 -15.38 2.46 -22.07
CA PRO A 206 -16.36 3.05 -21.16
C PRO A 206 -15.87 3.12 -19.71
N ALA A 207 -16.34 4.12 -18.96
CA ALA A 207 -16.24 4.16 -17.50
C ALA A 207 -16.78 2.86 -16.87
N GLY A 208 -16.18 2.43 -15.77
CA GLY A 208 -16.48 1.15 -15.09
C GLY A 208 -15.86 -0.07 -15.77
N THR A 209 -15.03 0.11 -16.80
CA THR A 209 -14.30 -1.00 -17.41
C THR A 209 -13.05 -1.29 -16.59
N SER A 210 -12.90 -2.53 -16.14
CA SER A 210 -11.63 -3.02 -15.59
C SER A 210 -10.62 -3.23 -16.73
N VAL A 211 -9.50 -2.54 -16.65
CA VAL A 211 -8.38 -2.66 -17.60
C VAL A 211 -7.12 -3.04 -16.85
N CYS A 212 -6.22 -3.72 -17.54
CA CYS A 212 -4.89 -3.96 -17.02
C CYS A 212 -4.05 -2.69 -17.10
N GLN A 213 -3.62 -2.19 -15.94
CA GLN A 213 -2.80 -0.98 -15.84
C GLN A 213 -1.30 -1.26 -15.77
N GLY A 214 -0.91 -2.50 -15.49
CA GLY A 214 0.48 -2.94 -15.50
C GLY A 214 0.59 -4.45 -15.57
N GLY A 215 1.66 -4.95 -16.18
CA GLY A 215 1.98 -6.37 -16.07
C GLY A 215 2.47 -6.74 -14.68
N THR A 216 2.94 -7.97 -14.52
CA THR A 216 3.48 -8.50 -13.25
C THR A 216 4.69 -7.75 -12.69
N CYS A 217 5.30 -6.87 -13.48
CA CYS A 217 6.40 -6.00 -13.10
C CYS A 217 6.06 -4.51 -13.26
N GLY A 218 4.79 -4.17 -13.45
CA GLY A 218 4.33 -2.77 -13.51
C GLY A 218 4.70 -2.02 -14.80
N ASP A 219 5.23 -2.71 -15.83
CA ASP A 219 5.59 -2.15 -17.13
C ASP A 219 4.90 -2.80 -18.33
#